data_AF-A0A0V0H1M3-F1
#
_entry.id   AF-A0A0V0H1M3-F1
#
_cell.length_a   1.000
_cell.length_b   1.000
_cell.length_c   1.000
_cell.angle_alpha   90.00
_cell.angle_beta   90.00
_cell.angle_gamma   90.00
#
_symmetry.space_group_name_H-M   'P 1'
#
loop_
_entity.id
_entity.type
_entity.pdbx_description
1 polymer ?
#
loop_
_entity_poly.entity_id
_entity_poly.type
_entity_poly.pdbx_seq_one_letter_code
_entity_poly.pdbx_strand_id
1 'polypeptide(L)'
;MQVAVSKTPVGSLVIGVDIVPIKPICGAIAVQEDITTAKCKSTIKRIIAEKGCSGFDLILHDGSPNMGGAWAMEATVQSSLVIDSVKLATQFLLPNGTFVTKVRV
;
A
#
# COMPACT_ATOMS: atom_id res chain seq x y z
N MET A 1 2.86 2.88 8.99
CA MET A 1 3.86 1.80 8.96
C MET A 1 4.43 1.42 10.33
N GLN A 2 4.85 2.36 11.20
CA GLN A 2 5.35 2.03 12.57
C GLN A 2 4.38 1.15 13.39
N VAL A 3 3.09 1.50 13.37
CA VAL A 3 2.04 0.73 14.05
C VAL A 3 1.86 -0.67 13.44
N ALA A 4 2.02 -0.81 12.12
CA ALA A 4 1.95 -2.13 11.49
C ALA A 4 3.07 -3.03 12.03
N VAL A 5 4.32 -2.54 12.00
CA VAL A 5 5.48 -3.28 12.53
C VAL A 5 5.29 -3.67 14.00
N SER A 6 4.75 -2.78 14.84
CA SER A 6 4.60 -3.06 16.28
C SER A 6 3.44 -4.00 16.61
N LYS A 7 2.50 -4.20 15.69
CA LYS A 7 1.30 -5.04 15.89
C LYS A 7 1.38 -6.38 15.17
N THR A 8 2.22 -6.50 14.15
CA THR A 8 2.48 -7.78 13.49
C THR A 8 3.44 -8.65 14.30
N PRO A 9 3.40 -9.99 14.15
CA PRO A 9 4.39 -10.88 14.73
C PRO A 9 5.84 -10.48 14.38
N VAL A 10 6.77 -10.80 15.29
CA VAL A 10 8.20 -10.55 15.04
C VAL A 10 8.66 -11.34 13.83
N GLY A 11 9.36 -10.67 12.90
CA GLY A 11 9.84 -11.26 11.66
C GLY A 11 8.86 -11.22 10.50
N SER A 12 7.64 -10.71 10.68
CA SER A 12 6.70 -10.48 9.58
C SER A 12 7.27 -9.51 8.53
N LEU A 13 6.96 -9.78 7.26
CA LEU A 13 7.30 -8.88 6.16
C LEU A 13 6.35 -7.68 6.15
N VAL A 14 6.89 -6.48 6.36
CA VAL A 14 6.15 -5.22 6.21
C VAL A 14 6.77 -4.41 5.08
N ILE A 15 5.96 -4.02 4.10
CA ILE A 15 6.36 -3.14 3.00
C ILE A 15 5.49 -1.88 3.04
N GLY A 16 6.11 -0.71 3.01
CA GLY A 16 5.45 0.57 2.78
C GLY A 16 5.77 1.08 1.39
N VAL A 17 4.75 1.55 0.69
CA VAL A 17 4.88 2.17 -0.64
C VAL A 17 4.29 3.57 -0.58
N ASP A 18 5.04 4.57 -1.05
CA ASP A 18 4.57 5.95 -1.17
C ASP A 18 5.26 6.62 -2.37
N ILE A 19 4.61 7.63 -2.97
CA ILE A 19 5.21 8.44 -4.02
C ILE A 19 6.31 9.36 -3.47
N VAL A 20 6.22 9.72 -2.18
CA VAL A 20 7.25 10.47 -1.46
C VAL A 20 8.18 9.56 -0.65
N PRO A 21 9.40 9.99 -0.32
CA PRO A 21 10.31 9.18 0.49
C PRO A 21 9.74 8.88 1.88
N ILE A 22 9.68 7.59 2.24
CA ILE A 22 9.32 7.15 3.59
C ILE A 22 10.58 7.12 4.45
N LYS A 23 10.57 7.77 5.62
CA LYS A 23 11.66 7.68 6.59
C LYS A 23 11.90 6.21 6.98
N PRO A 24 13.16 5.74 7.10
CA PRO A 24 13.44 4.37 7.47
C PRO A 24 12.76 3.95 8.78
N ILE A 25 12.18 2.75 8.80
CA ILE A 25 11.56 2.15 9.98
C ILE A 25 12.17 0.76 10.15
N CYS A 26 12.75 0.49 11.32
CA CYS A 26 13.27 -0.83 11.64
C CYS A 26 12.15 -1.89 11.52
N GLY A 27 12.42 -3.02 10.86
CA GLY A 27 11.44 -4.08 10.63
C GLY A 27 10.50 -3.86 9.44
N ALA A 28 10.68 -2.80 8.65
CA ALA A 28 9.92 -2.58 7.42
C ALA A 28 10.82 -2.21 6.24
N ILE A 29 10.34 -2.51 5.03
CA ILE A 29 10.95 -2.09 3.77
C ILE A 29 10.17 -0.90 3.23
N ALA A 30 10.85 0.21 3.02
CA ALA A 30 10.30 1.41 2.40
C ALA A 30 10.58 1.41 0.89
N VAL A 31 9.54 1.59 0.08
CA VAL A 31 9.61 1.70 -1.38
C VAL A 31 9.03 3.06 -1.77
N GLN A 32 9.84 3.86 -2.46
CA GLN A 32 9.37 5.12 -3.04
C GLN A 32 8.95 4.90 -4.49
N GLU A 33 7.70 4.56 -4.72
CA GLU A 33 7.14 4.31 -6.04
C GLU A 33 5.65 4.66 -6.11
N ASP A 34 5.16 4.91 -7.32
CA ASP A 34 3.75 5.17 -7.60
C ASP A 34 3.00 3.84 -7.81
N ILE A 35 1.95 3.63 -7.02
CA ILE A 35 1.12 2.42 -7.01
C ILE A 35 0.40 2.15 -8.35
N THR A 36 0.28 3.14 -9.22
CA THR A 36 -0.33 3.02 -10.55
C THR A 36 0.62 2.41 -11.59
N THR A 37 1.91 2.29 -11.25
CA THR A 37 2.95 1.90 -12.21
C THR A 37 3.26 0.40 -12.20
N ALA A 38 3.62 -0.14 -13.37
CA ALA A 38 4.10 -1.52 -13.48
C ALA A 38 5.41 -1.76 -12.70
N LYS A 39 6.20 -0.70 -12.50
CA LYS A 39 7.43 -0.74 -11.70
C LYS A 39 7.10 -1.10 -10.25
N CYS A 40 6.12 -0.43 -9.63
CA CYS A 40 5.70 -0.70 -8.26
C CYS A 40 5.31 -2.16 -8.06
N LYS A 41 4.48 -2.68 -8.97
CA LYS A 41 4.11 -4.10 -8.98
C LYS A 41 5.33 -5.02 -9.06
N SER A 42 6.28 -4.72 -9.95
CA SER A 42 7.47 -5.55 -10.15
C SER A 42 8.42 -5.51 -8.94
N THR A 43 8.58 -4.34 -8.32
CA THR A 43 9.37 -4.15 -7.10
C THR A 43 8.78 -4.94 -5.93
N ILE A 44 7.47 -4.85 -5.68
CA ILE A 44 6.80 -5.61 -4.63
C ILE A 44 6.96 -7.12 -4.87
N LYS A 45 6.73 -7.58 -6.10
CA LYS A 45 6.88 -9.00 -6.47
C LYS A 45 8.29 -9.52 -6.21
N ARG A 46 9.32 -8.73 -6.54
CA ARG A 46 10.72 -9.07 -6.27
C ARG A 46 10.98 -9.21 -4.77
N ILE A 47 10.53 -8.24 -3.96
CA ILE A 47 10.73 -8.27 -2.50
C ILE A 47 10.04 -9.49 -1.88
N ILE A 48 8.79 -9.79 -2.29
CA ILE A 48 8.05 -10.99 -1.83
C ILE A 48 8.86 -12.26 -2.12
N ALA A 49 9.40 -12.41 -3.33
CA ALA A 49 10.20 -13.56 -3.72
C ALA A 49 11.52 -13.66 -2.92
N GLU A 50 12.24 -12.55 -2.75
CA GLU A 50 13.47 -12.48 -1.96
C GLU A 50 13.24 -12.84 -0.47
N LYS A 51 12.04 -12.59 0.05
CA LYS A 51 11.65 -12.90 1.43
C LYS A 51 10.96 -14.24 1.60
N GLY A 52 10.77 -15.00 0.52
CA GLY A 52 10.12 -16.32 0.57
C GLY A 52 8.64 -16.26 0.96
N CYS A 53 7.97 -15.13 0.73
CA CYS A 53 6.53 -14.97 0.99
C CYS A 53 5.72 -15.29 -0.28
N SER A 54 4.44 -15.60 -0.12
CA SER A 54 3.50 -15.80 -1.23
C SER A 54 2.61 -14.57 -1.50
N GLY A 55 2.52 -13.64 -0.57
CA GLY A 55 1.65 -12.47 -0.61
C GLY A 55 1.51 -11.82 0.77
N PHE A 56 0.41 -11.10 0.97
CA PHE A 56 0.07 -10.44 2.23
C PHE A 56 -1.28 -10.89 2.77
N ASP A 57 -1.36 -11.10 4.08
CA ASP A 57 -2.63 -11.33 4.80
C ASP A 57 -3.40 -10.03 5.05
N LEU A 58 -2.70 -8.88 5.04
CA LEU A 58 -3.26 -7.56 5.29
C LEU A 58 -2.64 -6.54 4.34
N ILE A 59 -3.50 -5.79 3.65
CA ILE A 59 -3.10 -4.63 2.86
C ILE A 59 -3.85 -3.41 3.38
N LEU A 60 -3.10 -2.37 3.75
CA LEU A 60 -3.62 -1.11 4.25
C LEU A 60 -3.37 -0.01 3.22
N HIS A 61 -4.42 0.70 2.81
CA HIS A 61 -4.33 1.85 1.93
C HIS A 61 -4.79 3.12 2.66
N ASP A 62 -3.86 4.04 2.89
CA ASP A 62 -4.11 5.33 3.56
C ASP A 62 -3.91 6.52 2.60
N GLY A 63 -3.98 6.29 1.28
CA GLY A 63 -3.80 7.33 0.28
C GLY A 63 -4.91 8.38 0.30
N SER A 64 -4.53 9.64 0.09
CA SER A 64 -5.46 10.73 -0.23
C SER A 64 -4.84 11.69 -1.24
N PRO A 65 -5.60 12.21 -2.21
CA PRO A 65 -5.09 13.15 -3.19
C PRO A 65 -4.78 14.49 -2.53
N ASN A 66 -3.93 15.27 -3.21
CA ASN A 66 -3.75 16.67 -2.88
C ASN A 66 -5.06 17.41 -3.16
N MET A 67 -5.64 17.99 -2.11
CA MET A 67 -6.91 18.71 -2.17
C MET A 67 -6.63 20.18 -2.53
N GLY A 68 -7.45 20.74 -3.42
CA GLY A 68 -7.24 22.06 -4.03
C GLY A 68 -8.43 23.01 -3.92
N GLY A 69 -9.53 22.60 -3.28
CA GLY A 69 -10.68 23.46 -2.96
C GLY A 69 -11.94 23.21 -3.79
N ALA A 70 -11.93 22.28 -4.75
CA ALA A 70 -13.08 21.90 -5.55
C ALA A 70 -13.67 20.56 -5.08
N TRP A 71 -14.40 20.59 -3.96
CA TRP A 71 -14.92 19.44 -3.21
C TRP A 71 -15.57 18.33 -4.05
N ALA A 72 -16.34 18.66 -5.09
CA ALA A 72 -17.00 17.67 -5.93
C ALA A 72 -16.03 16.89 -6.84
N MET A 73 -14.94 17.52 -7.31
CA MET A 73 -13.89 16.83 -8.07
C MET A 73 -13.04 15.95 -7.15
N GLU A 74 -12.89 16.35 -5.90
CA GLU A 74 -12.05 15.67 -4.91
C GLU A 74 -12.57 14.27 -4.55
N ALA A 75 -13.90 14.06 -4.45
CA ALA A 75 -14.49 12.74 -4.20
C ALA A 75 -14.22 11.76 -5.35
N THR A 76 -14.32 12.23 -6.61
CA THR A 76 -14.03 11.41 -7.80
C THR A 76 -12.55 11.06 -7.88
N VAL A 77 -11.66 12.01 -7.61
CA VAL A 77 -10.20 11.79 -7.62
C VAL A 77 -9.79 10.81 -6.50
N GLN A 78 -10.36 10.95 -5.30
CA GLN A 78 -10.16 9.98 -4.22
C GLN A 78 -10.64 8.58 -4.63
N SER A 79 -11.81 8.49 -5.27
CA SER A 79 -12.36 7.21 -5.72
C SER A 79 -11.43 6.51 -6.73
N SER A 80 -10.80 7.27 -7.64
CA SER A 80 -9.80 6.73 -8.57
C SER A 80 -8.59 6.13 -7.83
N LEU A 81 -8.07 6.84 -6.82
CA LEU A 81 -6.94 6.35 -6.04
C LEU A 81 -7.28 5.06 -5.27
N VAL A 82 -8.49 4.97 -4.72
CA VAL A 82 -8.98 3.74 -4.08
C VAL A 82 -9.06 2.60 -5.11
N ILE A 83 -9.59 2.85 -6.31
CA ILE A 83 -9.66 1.84 -7.37
C ILE A 83 -8.27 1.32 -7.73
N ASP A 84 -7.29 2.21 -7.93
CA ASP A 84 -5.92 1.80 -8.27
C ASP A 84 -5.24 1.02 -7.14
N SER A 85 -5.50 1.40 -5.88
CA SER A 85 -5.02 0.64 -4.72
C SER A 85 -5.61 -0.77 -4.66
N VAL A 86 -6.90 -0.94 -4.98
CA VAL A 86 -7.56 -2.26 -5.02
C VAL A 86 -7.01 -3.11 -6.16
N LYS A 87 -6.83 -2.53 -7.36
CA LYS A 87 -6.20 -3.23 -8.49
C LYS A 87 -4.83 -3.78 -8.12
N LEU A 88 -3.99 -2.98 -7.44
CA LEU A 88 -2.68 -3.45 -6.98
C LEU A 88 -2.83 -4.51 -5.89
N ALA A 89 -3.70 -4.29 -4.90
CA ALA A 89 -3.91 -5.20 -3.78
C ALA A 89 -4.33 -6.61 -4.23
N THR A 90 -5.21 -6.72 -5.23
CA THR A 90 -5.65 -8.03 -5.78
C THR A 90 -4.52 -8.87 -6.37
N GLN A 91 -3.35 -8.28 -6.65
CA GLN A 91 -2.19 -9.02 -7.16
C GLN A 91 -1.38 -9.70 -6.05
N PHE A 92 -1.55 -9.26 -4.80
CA PHE A 92 -0.69 -9.65 -3.68
C PHE A 92 -1.45 -10.08 -2.42
N LEU A 93 -2.76 -9.82 -2.33
CA LEU A 93 -3.58 -10.25 -1.21
C LEU A 93 -3.82 -11.76 -1.28
N LEU A 94 -3.53 -12.46 -0.19
CA LEU A 94 -3.76 -13.90 -0.09
C LEU A 94 -5.26 -14.22 0.09
N PRO A 95 -5.69 -15.46 -0.21
CA PRO A 95 -7.03 -15.91 0.13
C PRO A 95 -7.33 -15.69 1.62
N ASN A 96 -8.53 -15.18 1.92
CA ASN A 96 -8.96 -14.76 3.26
C ASN A 96 -8.17 -13.57 3.86
N GLY A 97 -7.32 -12.92 3.08
CA GLY A 97 -6.66 -11.68 3.48
C GLY A 97 -7.63 -10.51 3.56
N THR A 98 -7.23 -9.48 4.30
CA THR A 98 -8.05 -8.27 4.51
C THR A 98 -7.44 -7.07 3.78
N PHE A 99 -8.28 -6.33 3.07
CA PHE A 99 -7.94 -5.02 2.51
C PHE A 99 -8.69 -3.94 3.28
N VAL A 100 -7.97 -2.96 3.82
CA VAL A 100 -8.55 -1.80 4.51
C VAL A 100 -8.12 -0.54 3.75
N THR A 101 -9.08 0.32 3.44
CA THR A 101 -8.80 1.57 2.72
C THR A 101 -9.46 2.76 3.38
N LYS A 102 -8.76 3.90 3.37
CA LYS A 102 -9.35 5.19 3.71
C LYS A 102 -10.27 5.66 2.58
N VAL A 103 -11.53 5.88 2.93
CA VAL A 103 -12.51 6.56 2.09
C VAL A 103 -12.85 7.91 2.70
N ARG A 104 -13.07 8.92 1.86
CA ARG A 104 -13.69 10.19 2.27
C ARG A 104 -15.08 10.23 1.67
N VAL A 105 -16.07 10.46 2.51
CA VAL A 105 -17.47 10.71 2.16
C VAL A 105 -17.78 12.18 2.42
#